data_AF-V4XRQ3-F1
#
_entry.id   AF-V4XRQ3-F1
#
_cell.length_a   1.000
_cell.length_b   1.000
_cell.length_c   1.000
_cell.angle_alpha   90.00
_cell.angle_beta   90.00
_cell.angle_gamma   90.00
#
_symmetry.space_group_name_H-M   'P 1'
#
loop_
_entity.id
_entity.type
_entity.pdbx_description
1 polymer ?
#
loop_
_entity_poly.entity_id
_entity_poly.type
_entity_poly.pdbx_seq_one_letter_code
_entity_poly.pdbx_strand_id
1 'polypeptide(L)' 'MCLFINEECRDVKHSCSDCDAEFSSAAGISQHVALHHRVCAACDQSFDAFDTLREHIHSAH' A
#
# COMPACT_ATOMS: atom_id res chain seq x y z
N MET A 1 7.10 35.30 -10.04
CA MET A 1 5.65 35.30 -10.34
C MET A 1 5.43 34.24 -11.40
N CYS A 2 5.11 33.01 -10.99
CA CYS A 2 5.04 31.87 -11.92
C CYS A 2 3.68 31.88 -12.64
N LEU A 3 3.74 31.88 -13.97
CA LEU A 3 2.61 31.89 -14.90
C LEU A 3 2.24 30.44 -15.28
N PHE A 4 0.94 30.22 -15.43
CA PHE A 4 0.22 28.96 -15.57
C PHE A 4 0.62 28.10 -16.78
N ILE A 5 0.95 26.82 -16.53
CA ILE A 5 0.52 25.63 -17.28
C ILE A 5 0.28 24.58 -16.18
N ASN A 6 -0.90 24.50 -15.57
CA ASN A 6 -1.98 23.59 -15.95
C ASN A 6 -1.58 22.25 -16.61
N GLU A 7 -0.53 21.63 -16.08
CA GLU A 7 -0.47 20.17 -16.00
C GLU A 7 -0.71 19.80 -14.55
N GLU A 8 -1.92 19.33 -14.28
CA GLU A 8 -2.15 18.47 -13.13
C GLU A 8 -1.22 17.27 -13.37
N CYS A 9 -0.01 17.30 -12.78
CA CYS A 9 0.81 16.13 -12.64
C CYS A 9 -0.03 15.22 -11.76
N ARG A 10 -0.90 14.44 -12.40
CA ARG A 10 -1.69 13.39 -11.81
C ARG A 10 -0.71 12.26 -11.51
N ASP A 11 0.29 12.57 -10.67
CA ASP A 11 1.05 11.62 -9.91
C ASP A 11 -0.03 10.90 -9.12
N VAL A 12 -0.43 9.73 -9.63
CA VAL A 12 -1.34 8.85 -8.92
C VAL A 12 -0.57 8.42 -7.69
N LYS A 13 -0.69 9.21 -6.64
CA LYS A 13 -0.10 8.93 -5.34
C LYS A 13 -0.91 7.80 -4.74
N HIS A 14 -0.22 6.71 -4.46
CA HIS A 14 -0.74 5.58 -3.74
C HIS A 14 -0.37 5.79 -2.28
N SER A 15 -1.33 6.26 -1.49
CA SER A 15 -1.21 6.45 -0.05
C SER A 15 -1.63 5.18 0.69
N CYS A 16 -0.87 4.80 1.71
CA CYS A 16 -1.24 3.69 2.57
C CYS A 16 -2.45 4.08 3.43
N SER A 17 -3.46 3.21 3.51
CA SER A 17 -4.63 3.48 4.36
C SER A 17 -4.34 3.29 5.86
N ASP A 18 -3.22 2.64 6.21
CA ASP A 18 -2.84 2.29 7.58
C ASP A 18 -1.71 3.20 8.12
N CYS A 19 -1.05 3.99 7.27
CA CYS A 19 -0.10 5.02 7.69
C CYS A 19 0.04 6.16 6.68
N ASP A 20 0.65 7.26 7.10
CA ASP A 20 0.85 8.46 6.28
C ASP A 20 1.93 8.31 5.19
N ALA A 21 2.23 7.08 4.76
CA ALA A 21 3.22 6.81 3.72
C ALA A 21 2.59 6.99 2.33
N GLU A 22 3.18 7.87 1.54
CA GLU A 22 2.78 8.15 0.15
C GLU A 22 3.82 7.59 -0.83
N PHE A 23 3.34 6.88 -1.85
CA PHE A 23 4.17 6.31 -2.90
C PHE A 23 3.70 6.80 -4.27
N SER A 24 4.63 7.21 -5.13
CA SER A 24 4.31 7.59 -6.52
C SER A 24 4.06 6.38 -7.43
N SER A 25 3.89 5.17 -6.88
CA SER A 25 3.74 3.93 -7.66
C SER A 25 3.02 2.82 -6.88
N ALA A 26 2.15 2.08 -7.56
CA ALA A 26 1.42 0.93 -7.01
C ALA A 26 2.36 -0.15 -6.46
N ALA A 27 3.48 -0.43 -7.14
CA ALA A 27 4.46 -1.40 -6.66
C ALA A 27 5.11 -0.99 -5.32
N GLY A 28 5.30 0.32 -5.10
CA GLY A 28 5.88 0.86 -3.87
C GLY A 28 4.96 0.67 -2.69
N ILE A 29 3.68 1.02 -2.85
CA ILE A 29 2.68 0.81 -1.79
C ILE A 29 2.48 -0.69 -1.52
N SER A 30 2.38 -1.56 -2.53
CA SER A 30 2.15 -3.00 -2.31
C SER A 30 3.30 -3.64 -1.53
N GLN A 31 4.55 -3.28 -1.84
CA GLN A 31 5.70 -3.74 -1.06
C GLN A 31 5.69 -3.18 0.36
N HIS A 32 5.34 -1.90 0.52
CA HIS A 32 5.18 -1.27 1.83
C HIS A 32 4.13 -2.00 2.68
N VAL A 33 2.92 -2.25 2.17
CA VAL A 33 1.87 -2.90 2.96
C VAL A 33 2.27 -4.33 3.36
N ALA A 34 2.93 -5.07 2.46
CA ALA A 34 3.40 -6.42 2.73
C ALA A 34 4.50 -6.48 3.79
N LEU A 35 5.46 -5.53 3.78
CA LEU A 35 6.60 -5.52 4.70
C LEU A 35 6.30 -4.80 6.01
N HIS A 36 5.59 -3.67 5.93
CA HIS A 36 5.36 -2.75 7.04
C HIS A 36 4.13 -3.15 7.85
N HIS A 37 3.04 -3.53 7.18
CA HIS A 37 1.73 -3.73 7.82
C HIS A 37 1.32 -5.19 7.98
N ARG A 38 2.13 -6.16 7.51
CA ARG A 38 1.85 -7.61 7.59
C ARG A 38 0.43 -7.93 7.10
N VAL A 39 0.03 -7.30 6.00
CA VAL A 39 -1.31 -7.39 5.42
C VAL A 39 -1.33 -8.42 4.29
N CYS A 40 -2.42 -9.18 4.19
CA CYS A 40 -2.65 -10.09 3.09
C CYS A 40 -2.96 -9.32 1.80
N ALA A 41 -2.14 -9.48 0.76
CA ALA A 41 -2.34 -8.79 -0.52
C ALA A 41 -3.58 -9.28 -1.31
N ALA A 42 -4.21 -10.38 -0.91
CA ALA A 42 -5.37 -10.95 -1.59
C ALA A 42 -6.71 -10.44 -1.04
N CYS A 43 -6.76 -10.04 0.23
CA CYS A 43 -7.98 -9.56 0.88
C CYS A 43 -7.78 -8.31 1.75
N ASP A 44 -6.58 -7.74 1.74
CA ASP A 44 -6.18 -6.56 2.49
C ASP A 44 -6.42 -6.64 4.00
N GLN A 45 -6.47 -7.85 4.57
CA GLN A 45 -6.53 -8.05 6.03
C GLN A 45 -5.16 -7.85 6.69
N SER A 46 -5.12 -7.02 7.72
CA SER A 46 -3.95 -6.78 8.57
C SER A 46 -3.81 -7.83 9.66
N PHE A 47 -2.57 -8.26 9.93
CA PHE A 47 -2.27 -9.25 10.96
C PHE A 47 -1.14 -8.78 11.88
N ASP A 48 -1.23 -9.14 13.16
CA ASP A 48 -0.24 -8.76 14.16
C ASP A 48 1.07 -9.58 14.03
N ALA A 49 0.98 -10.80 13.48
CA ALA A 49 2.10 -11.71 13.31
C ALA A 49 2.24 -12.22 11.88
N PHE A 50 3.48 -12.55 11.50
CA PHE A 50 3.74 -13.16 10.20
C PHE A 50 3.18 -14.58 10.13
N ASP A 51 3.21 -15.33 11.24
CA ASP A 51 2.64 -16.67 11.33
C ASP A 51 1.12 -16.66 11.08
N THR A 52 0.41 -15.68 11.64
CA THR A 52 -1.04 -15.52 11.42
C THR A 52 -1.36 -15.12 9.99
N LEU A 53 -0.55 -14.24 9.38
CA LEU A 53 -0.68 -13.90 7.96
C LEU A 53 -0.46 -15.13 7.07
N ARG A 54 0.57 -15.94 7.38
CA ARG A 54 0.92 -17.13 6.61
C ARG A 54 -0.15 -18.21 6.70
N GLU A 55 -0.67 -18.46 7.90
CA GLU A 55 -1.79 -19.38 8.10
C GLU A 55 -3.05 -18.87 7.40
N HIS A 56 -3.34 -17.58 7.50
CA HIS A 56 -4.45 -16.96 6.78
C HIS A 56 -4.33 -17.14 5.27
N ILE A 57 -3.17 -16.87 4.66
CA ILE A 57 -2.96 -17.09 3.22
C ILE A 57 -3.12 -18.55 2.85
N HIS A 58 -2.76 -19.50 3.72
CA HIS A 58 -2.86 -20.93 3.44
C HIS A 58 -4.27 -21.50 3.66
N SER A 59 -5.06 -20.90 4.56
CA SER A 59 -6.39 -21.40 4.96
C SER A 59 -7.55 -20.62 4.33
N ALA A 60 -7.36 -19.34 4.00
CA ALA A 60 -8.40 -18.45 3.48
C ALA A 60 -8.26 -18.17 1.97
N HIS A 61 -7.09 -18.47 1.40
CA HIS A 61 -6.77 -18.31 -0.02
C HIS A 61 -6.10 -19.59 -0.57
#